data_AF-A0A7X8XUP2-F1
#
_entry.id   AF-A0A7X8XUP2-F1
#
_cell.length_a   1.000
_cell.length_b   1.000
_cell.length_c   1.000
_cell.angle_alpha   90.00
_cell.angle_beta   90.00
_cell.angle_gamma   90.00
#
_symmetry.space_group_name_H-M   'P 1'
#
loop_
_entity.id
_entity.type
_entity.pdbx_description
1 polymer ?
#
loop_
_entity_poly.entity_id
_entity_poly.type
_entity_poly.pdbx_seq_one_letter_code
_entity_poly.pdbx_strand_id
1 'polypeptide(L)'
;MNISGPTNEIPRVIFTGGTVFVNGTAQFFAQAIGLKDMDAFSLHFEPVDVHGRLSIFNAKEPLELKDKAPIIQQAPRPCLVLTPSHREANELGSLIPDAVVRASDEHLMDALHRTPDDGILIAAGAFAGMDVPRLRWTSVVISTVPYGQPV
;
A
#
# COMPACT_ATOMS: atom_id res chain seq x y z
N MET A 1 37.68 -8.12 -42.77
CA MET A 1 36.72 -7.15 -42.20
C MET A 1 35.49 -7.95 -41.78
N ASN A 2 35.41 -8.37 -40.52
CA ASN A 2 34.26 -9.13 -40.01
C ASN A 2 33.48 -8.20 -39.09
N ILE A 3 32.35 -7.70 -39.58
CA ILE A 3 31.36 -7.02 -38.75
C ILE A 3 30.38 -8.11 -38.31
N SER A 4 30.65 -8.71 -37.15
CA SER A 4 29.68 -9.54 -36.44
C SER A 4 28.56 -8.61 -35.94
N GLY A 5 27.34 -8.87 -36.42
CA GLY A 5 26.15 -8.07 -36.14
C GLY A 5 25.78 -7.99 -34.66
N PRO A 6 24.90 -7.05 -34.29
CA PRO A 6 24.63 -6.70 -32.91
C PRO A 6 24.12 -7.91 -32.15
N THR A 7 24.82 -8.27 -31.07
CA THR A 7 24.19 -8.92 -29.92
C THR A 7 22.91 -8.14 -29.63
N ASN A 8 21.77 -8.82 -29.54
CA ASN A 8 20.53 -8.23 -29.05
C ASN A 8 20.76 -7.78 -27.59
N GLU A 9 21.46 -6.66 -27.40
CA GLU A 9 21.62 -5.99 -26.13
C GLU A 9 20.25 -5.43 -25.79
N ILE A 10 19.57 -6.10 -24.87
CA ILE A 10 18.48 -5.45 -24.14
C ILE A 10 19.12 -4.24 -23.47
N PRO A 11 18.64 -3.01 -23.70
CA PRO A 11 19.19 -1.83 -23.04
C PRO A 11 19.20 -2.05 -21.53
N ARG A 12 20.25 -1.59 -20.85
CA ARG A 12 20.33 -1.66 -19.39
C ARG A 12 19.13 -0.90 -18.81
N VAL A 13 18.18 -1.63 -18.22
CA VAL A 13 16.98 -1.06 -17.59
C VAL A 13 17.20 -1.02 -16.08
N ILE A 14 16.80 0.08 -15.46
CA ILE A 14 16.78 0.24 -14.01
C ILE A 14 15.32 0.15 -13.55
N PHE A 15 15.05 -0.74 -12.60
CA PHE A 15 13.75 -0.85 -11.94
C PHE A 15 13.86 -0.25 -10.53
N THR A 16 12.97 0.68 -10.19
CA THR A 16 12.95 1.35 -8.88
C THR A 16 11.56 1.25 -8.26
N GLY A 17 11.48 0.94 -6.98
CA GLY A 17 10.24 1.02 -6.21
C GLY A 17 10.46 0.65 -4.74
N GLY A 18 9.72 1.31 -3.84
CA GLY A 18 9.83 1.08 -2.39
C GLY A 18 9.30 -0.27 -1.91
N THR A 19 8.58 -1.00 -2.76
CA THR A 19 7.91 -2.27 -2.41
C THR A 19 8.30 -3.44 -3.31
N VAL A 20 9.42 -3.32 -4.04
CA VAL A 20 9.91 -4.37 -4.97
C VAL A 20 10.47 -5.58 -4.22
N PHE A 21 10.95 -5.37 -3.00
CA PHE A 21 11.56 -6.41 -2.20
C PHE A 21 10.54 -7.12 -1.32
N VAL A 22 10.59 -8.45 -1.32
CA VAL A 22 9.84 -9.31 -0.42
C VAL A 22 10.85 -10.11 0.40
N ASN A 23 10.74 -10.02 1.73
CA ASN A 23 11.68 -10.65 2.67
C ASN A 23 13.16 -10.32 2.36
N GLY A 24 13.45 -9.06 2.02
CA GLY A 24 14.81 -8.59 1.72
C GLY A 24 15.35 -8.99 0.34
N THR A 25 14.54 -9.59 -0.53
CA THR A 25 14.98 -10.02 -1.87
C THR A 25 14.08 -9.47 -2.98
N ALA A 26 14.65 -9.19 -4.16
CA ALA A 26 13.91 -8.85 -5.38
C ALA A 26 13.59 -10.08 -6.25
N GLN A 27 13.74 -11.30 -5.71
CA GLN A 27 13.66 -12.53 -6.50
C GLN A 27 12.27 -12.76 -7.09
N PHE A 28 11.21 -12.51 -6.33
CA PHE A 28 9.83 -12.61 -6.81
C PHE A 28 9.55 -11.67 -7.98
N PHE A 29 10.05 -10.42 -7.89
CA PHE A 29 9.95 -9.46 -8.97
C PHE A 29 10.69 -9.96 -10.22
N ALA A 30 11.96 -10.36 -10.07
CA ALA A 30 12.77 -10.85 -11.18
C ALA A 30 12.13 -12.06 -11.89
N GLN A 31 11.60 -13.01 -11.13
CA GLN A 31 10.90 -14.18 -11.67
C GLN A 31 9.62 -13.78 -12.42
N ALA A 32 8.80 -12.89 -11.84
CA ALA A 32 7.52 -12.49 -12.42
C ALA A 32 7.66 -11.84 -13.80
N ILE A 33 8.73 -11.07 -14.03
CA ILE A 33 8.98 -10.40 -15.31
C ILE A 33 10.02 -11.10 -16.18
N GLY A 34 10.51 -12.28 -15.77
CA GLY A 34 11.45 -13.09 -16.54
C GLY A 34 12.87 -12.51 -16.64
N LEU A 35 13.30 -11.72 -15.65
CA LEU A 35 14.69 -11.26 -15.57
C LEU A 35 15.62 -12.45 -15.31
N LYS A 36 16.63 -12.59 -16.18
CA LYS A 36 17.62 -13.68 -16.12
C LYS A 36 18.82 -13.34 -15.24
N ASP A 37 19.18 -12.06 -15.21
CA ASP A 37 20.30 -11.52 -14.44
C ASP A 37 19.92 -10.18 -13.84
N MET A 38 20.53 -9.86 -12.70
CA MET A 38 20.42 -8.60 -12.00
C MET A 38 21.83 -8.18 -11.56
N ASP A 39 22.16 -6.90 -11.69
CA ASP A 39 23.45 -6.39 -11.22
C ASP A 39 23.57 -6.58 -9.70
N ALA A 40 24.70 -7.10 -9.22
CA ALA A 40 24.95 -7.34 -7.79
C ALA A 40 24.87 -6.07 -6.93
N PHE A 41 25.05 -4.89 -7.54
CA PHE A 41 24.90 -3.58 -6.90
C PHE A 41 23.45 -3.06 -6.90
N SER A 42 22.47 -3.81 -7.45
CA SER A 42 21.04 -3.45 -7.46
C SER A 42 20.36 -3.53 -6.09
N LEU A 43 21.13 -3.69 -5.01
CA LEU A 43 20.66 -3.84 -3.64
C LEU A 43 20.86 -2.53 -2.88
N HIS A 44 19.99 -1.54 -3.11
CA HIS A 44 19.95 -0.35 -2.26
C HIS A 44 18.88 -0.52 -1.19
N PHE A 45 19.32 -0.69 0.06
CA PHE A 45 18.46 -0.74 1.22
C PHE A 45 18.37 0.66 1.84
N GLU A 46 17.16 1.09 2.22
CA GLU A 46 17.02 2.27 3.08
C GLU A 46 17.81 2.07 4.38
N PRO A 47 18.45 3.12 4.93
CA PRO A 47 19.12 3.03 6.22
C PRO A 47 18.10 2.72 7.31
N VAL A 48 18.30 1.58 7.98
CA VAL A 48 17.44 1.00 9.03
C VAL A 48 17.12 2.01 10.14
N ASP A 49 18.01 2.98 10.37
CA ASP A 49 17.95 3.91 11.50
C ASP A 49 17.09 5.16 11.27
N VAL A 50 16.43 5.29 10.12
CA VAL A 50 15.63 6.49 9.77
C VAL A 50 14.13 6.32 10.03
N HIS A 51 13.65 5.09 10.22
CA HIS A 51 12.22 4.84 10.40
C HIS A 51 11.78 4.94 11.87
N GLY A 52 10.60 5.51 12.10
CA GLY A 52 9.94 5.47 13.40
C GLY A 52 9.59 4.04 13.84
N ARG A 53 9.20 3.86 15.10
CA ARG A 53 8.70 2.57 15.59
C ARG A 53 7.22 2.41 15.24
N LEU A 54 6.88 1.28 14.62
CA LEU A 54 5.49 0.89 14.37
C LEU A 54 5.01 -0.07 15.47
N SER A 55 3.81 0.19 15.98
CA SER A 55 3.08 -0.75 16.82
C SER A 55 2.05 -1.46 15.96
N ILE A 56 2.19 -2.79 15.80
CA ILE A 56 1.30 -3.60 14.97
C ILE A 56 0.30 -4.32 15.86
N PHE A 57 -0.99 -4.18 15.55
CA PHE A 57 -2.08 -4.86 16.23
C PHE A 57 -2.82 -5.74 15.24
N ASN A 58 -2.81 -7.06 15.49
CA ASN A 58 -3.53 -8.04 14.69
C ASN A 58 -4.71 -8.57 15.49
N ALA A 59 -5.89 -8.59 14.87
CA ALA A 59 -7.02 -9.31 15.43
C ALA A 59 -6.70 -10.81 15.46
N LYS A 60 -7.05 -11.49 16.56
CA LYS A 60 -6.83 -12.94 16.72
C LYS A 60 -7.74 -13.75 15.79
N GLU A 61 -8.94 -13.23 15.55
CA GLU A 61 -9.97 -13.83 14.71
C GLU A 61 -10.48 -12.79 13.71
N PRO A 62 -11.03 -13.21 12.56
CA PRO A 62 -11.70 -12.30 11.64
C PRO A 62 -12.81 -11.52 12.35
N LEU A 63 -12.81 -10.20 12.19
CA LEU A 63 -13.84 -9.31 12.73
C LEU A 63 -14.89 -9.02 11.66
N GLU A 64 -16.15 -8.95 12.07
CA GLU A 64 -17.23 -8.42 11.24
C GLU A 64 -17.12 -6.89 11.11
N LEU A 65 -17.67 -6.30 10.05
CA LEU A 65 -17.55 -4.86 9.81
C LEU A 65 -18.08 -3.99 10.96
N LYS A 66 -19.18 -4.42 11.59
CA LYS A 66 -19.76 -3.77 12.78
C LYS A 66 -18.80 -3.70 13.97
N ASP A 67 -17.89 -4.66 14.08
CA ASP A 67 -16.91 -4.75 15.17
C ASP A 67 -15.62 -4.01 14.80
N LYS A 68 -15.31 -3.89 13.49
CA LYS A 68 -14.22 -3.05 12.97
C LYS A 68 -14.51 -1.56 13.14
N ALA A 69 -15.74 -1.12 12.87
CA ALA A 69 -16.14 0.28 12.90
C ALA A 69 -15.79 1.03 14.20
N PRO A 70 -16.13 0.54 15.42
CA PRO A 70 -15.76 1.23 16.66
C PRO A 70 -14.25 1.28 16.89
N ILE A 71 -13.50 0.26 16.44
CA ILE A 71 -12.02 0.25 16.53
C ILE A 71 -11.44 1.34 15.63
N ILE A 72 -11.93 1.45 14.39
CA ILE A 72 -11.51 2.47 13.44
C ILE A 72 -11.87 3.87 13.96
N GLN A 73 -13.07 4.06 14.51
CA GLN A 73 -13.52 5.34 15.07
C GLN A 73 -12.60 5.86 16.18
N GLN A 74 -12.03 4.93 16.97
CA GLN A 74 -11.13 5.22 18.10
C GLN A 74 -9.65 5.26 17.71
N ALA A 75 -9.33 4.96 16.45
CA ALA A 75 -7.94 4.93 15.99
C ALA A 75 -7.31 6.34 16.05
N PRO A 76 -6.00 6.44 16.37
CA PRO A 76 -5.28 7.72 16.35
C PRO A 76 -5.42 8.43 15.01
N ARG A 77 -5.72 9.73 15.04
CA ARG A 77 -6.01 10.52 13.84
C ARG A 77 -4.82 11.38 13.41
N PRO A 78 -4.66 11.68 12.09
CA PRO A 78 -5.50 11.19 11.00
C PRO A 78 -5.33 9.70 10.75
N CYS A 79 -6.43 9.02 10.40
CA CYS A 79 -6.50 7.57 10.23
C CYS A 79 -6.79 7.22 8.77
N LEU A 80 -5.96 6.35 8.20
CA LEU A 80 -6.16 5.77 6.88
C LEU A 80 -6.70 4.35 7.01
N VAL A 81 -7.83 4.06 6.37
CA VAL A 81 -8.45 2.74 6.34
C VAL A 81 -8.41 2.20 4.92
N LEU A 82 -7.74 1.06 4.76
CA LEU A 82 -7.56 0.36 3.50
C LEU A 82 -8.50 -0.84 3.45
N THR A 83 -9.35 -0.87 2.43
CA THR A 83 -10.29 -1.97 2.18
C THR A 83 -10.02 -2.63 0.83
N PRO A 84 -10.33 -3.93 0.68
CA PRO A 84 -10.14 -4.64 -0.58
C PRO A 84 -11.19 -4.26 -1.65
N SER A 85 -12.30 -3.61 -1.28
CA SER A 85 -13.39 -3.30 -2.22
C SER A 85 -14.15 -2.04 -1.86
N HIS A 86 -14.68 -1.34 -2.87
CA HIS A 86 -15.53 -0.16 -2.67
C HIS A 86 -16.82 -0.51 -1.93
N ARG A 87 -17.34 -1.74 -2.08
CA ARG A 87 -18.48 -2.22 -1.30
C ARG A 87 -18.16 -2.19 0.20
N GLU A 88 -17.04 -2.79 0.62
CA GLU A 88 -16.62 -2.78 2.02
C GLU A 88 -16.31 -1.36 2.52
N ALA A 89 -15.72 -0.50 1.67
CA ALA A 89 -15.48 0.89 2.01
C ALA A 89 -16.79 1.64 2.32
N ASN A 90 -17.81 1.46 1.48
CA ASN A 90 -19.12 2.08 1.67
C ASN A 90 -19.85 1.53 2.90
N GLU A 91 -19.81 0.22 3.12
CA GLU A 91 -20.40 -0.42 4.31
C GLU A 91 -19.75 0.10 5.59
N LEU A 92 -18.41 0.15 5.67
CA LEU A 92 -17.71 0.75 6.81
C LEU A 92 -18.00 2.24 6.96
N GLY A 93 -18.04 3.00 5.86
CA GLY A 93 -18.35 4.42 5.89
C GLY A 93 -19.76 4.73 6.40
N SER A 94 -20.73 3.85 6.16
CA SER A 94 -22.08 3.97 6.75
C SER A 94 -22.12 3.72 8.26
N LEU A 95 -21.11 3.06 8.81
CA LEU A 95 -21.00 2.73 10.24
C LEU A 95 -20.13 3.73 11.03
N ILE A 96 -19.29 4.51 10.33
CA ILE A 96 -18.28 5.38 10.93
C ILE A 96 -18.67 6.83 10.59
N PRO A 97 -19.34 7.55 11.51
CA PRO A 97 -19.72 8.94 11.26
C PRO A 97 -18.49 9.78 10.97
N ASP A 98 -18.65 10.72 10.03
CA ASP A 98 -17.62 11.69 9.60
C ASP A 98 -16.43 11.09 8.82
N ALA A 99 -16.44 9.79 8.50
CA ALA A 99 -15.45 9.20 7.62
C ALA A 99 -15.64 9.69 6.18
N VAL A 100 -14.53 10.08 5.55
CA VAL A 100 -14.49 10.32 4.11
C VAL A 100 -14.30 8.98 3.41
N VAL A 101 -15.30 8.57 2.63
CA VAL A 101 -15.19 7.40 1.76
C VAL A 101 -14.78 7.85 0.36
N ARG A 102 -13.79 7.18 -0.22
CA ARG A 102 -13.45 7.35 -1.64
C ARG A 102 -14.44 6.59 -2.52
N ALA A 103 -15.15 7.31 -3.39
CA ALA A 103 -16.06 6.69 -4.35
C ALA A 103 -15.30 5.92 -5.44
N SER A 104 -15.99 4.99 -6.12
CA SER A 104 -15.36 4.10 -7.13
C SER A 104 -14.90 4.82 -8.39
N ASP A 105 -15.58 5.90 -8.73
CA ASP A 105 -15.32 6.78 -9.87
C ASP A 105 -14.51 8.03 -9.49
N GLU A 106 -14.11 8.14 -8.23
CA GLU A 106 -13.39 9.30 -7.71
C GLU A 106 -11.87 9.12 -7.79
N HIS A 107 -11.18 10.18 -8.23
CA HIS A 107 -9.72 10.24 -8.17
C HIS A 107 -9.24 10.27 -6.72
N LEU A 108 -8.17 9.51 -6.43
CA LEU A 108 -7.62 9.39 -5.07
C LEU A 108 -7.29 10.75 -4.44
N MET A 109 -6.75 11.68 -5.22
CA MET A 109 -6.40 13.02 -4.74
C MET A 109 -7.61 13.84 -4.31
N ASP A 110 -8.77 13.67 -4.95
CA ASP A 110 -9.97 14.39 -4.57
C ASP A 110 -10.49 13.92 -3.22
N ALA A 111 -10.47 12.60 -2.97
CA ALA A 111 -10.80 12.05 -1.66
C ALA A 111 -9.83 12.55 -0.58
N LEU A 112 -8.52 12.55 -0.86
CA LEU A 112 -7.49 13.08 0.04
C LEU A 112 -7.68 14.57 0.35
N HIS A 113 -8.13 15.38 -0.61
CA HIS A 113 -8.42 16.80 -0.38
C HIS A 113 -9.65 17.01 0.49
N ARG A 114 -10.67 16.16 0.36
CA ARG A 114 -11.89 16.22 1.20
C ARG A 114 -11.65 15.74 2.63
N THR A 115 -10.65 14.90 2.88
CA THR A 115 -10.32 14.41 4.22
C THR A 115 -9.83 15.56 5.12
N PRO A 116 -10.46 15.83 6.27
CA PRO A 116 -9.94 16.79 7.25
C PRO A 116 -8.54 16.43 7.77
N ASP A 117 -7.80 17.40 8.31
CA ASP A 117 -6.44 17.18 8.84
C ASP A 117 -6.40 16.11 9.97
N ASP A 118 -7.48 16.01 10.73
CA ASP A 118 -7.71 15.01 11.78
C ASP A 118 -8.78 13.98 11.36
N GLY A 119 -8.97 13.77 10.06
CA GLY A 119 -10.04 12.95 9.51
C GLY A 119 -9.75 11.45 9.48
N ILE A 120 -10.78 10.70 9.09
CA ILE A 120 -10.68 9.30 8.69
C ILE A 120 -10.92 9.22 7.19
N LEU A 121 -10.00 8.59 6.45
CA LEU A 121 -10.18 8.26 5.04
C LEU A 121 -10.36 6.75 4.89
N ILE A 122 -11.44 6.33 4.25
CA ILE A 122 -11.68 4.93 3.86
C ILE A 122 -11.51 4.82 2.34
N ALA A 123 -10.47 4.09 1.92
CA ALA A 123 -10.11 3.93 0.53
C ALA A 123 -10.07 2.45 0.12
N ALA A 124 -10.71 2.14 -1.00
CA ALA A 124 -10.62 0.84 -1.63
C ALA A 124 -9.67 0.86 -2.83
N GLY A 125 -9.01 -0.27 -3.08
CA GLY A 125 -8.27 -0.53 -4.33
C GLY A 125 -6.99 0.30 -4.52
N ALA A 126 -6.63 1.16 -3.56
CA ALA A 126 -5.38 1.91 -3.55
C ALA A 126 -4.62 1.61 -2.26
N PHE A 127 -3.48 0.92 -2.36
CA PHE A 127 -2.57 0.63 -1.25
C PHE A 127 -1.24 1.42 -1.37
N ALA A 128 -1.20 2.39 -2.29
CA ALA A 128 -0.06 3.25 -2.55
C ALA A 128 -0.50 4.67 -2.93
N GLY A 129 0.42 5.63 -2.85
CA GLY A 129 0.20 7.01 -3.32
C GLY A 129 -0.70 7.86 -2.41
N MET A 130 -0.87 7.48 -1.15
CA MET A 130 -1.67 8.22 -0.16
C MET A 130 -0.81 9.09 0.78
N ASP A 131 0.49 9.16 0.51
CA ASP A 131 1.42 10.00 1.27
C ASP A 131 1.32 11.45 0.78
N VAL A 132 0.40 12.20 1.39
CA VAL A 132 0.30 13.65 1.18
C VAL A 132 0.88 14.36 2.41
N PRO A 133 1.77 15.37 2.24
CA PRO A 133 2.46 16.00 3.37
C PRO A 133 1.54 16.57 4.46
N ARG A 134 0.31 16.94 4.09
CA ARG A 134 -0.72 17.43 5.00
C ARG A 134 -1.26 16.34 5.92
N LEU A 135 -1.54 15.15 5.39
CA LEU A 135 -2.09 14.02 6.13
C LEU A 135 -0.96 13.08 6.53
N ARG A 136 -0.26 13.43 7.61
CA ARG A 136 0.71 12.54 8.25
C ARG A 136 -0.05 11.48 9.04
N TRP A 137 -0.42 10.39 8.36
CA TRP A 137 -1.19 9.29 8.94
C TRP A 137 -0.59 8.83 10.27
N THR A 138 -1.35 8.99 11.35
CA THR A 138 -0.93 8.54 12.69
C THR A 138 -1.29 7.07 12.88
N SER A 139 -2.32 6.59 12.18
CA SER A 139 -2.65 5.17 12.11
C SER A 139 -3.05 4.76 10.69
N VAL A 140 -2.77 3.50 10.38
CA VAL A 140 -3.24 2.82 9.17
C VAL A 140 -3.94 1.55 9.60
N VAL A 141 -5.19 1.37 9.16
CA VAL A 141 -6.00 0.19 9.39
C VAL A 141 -6.15 -0.55 8.07
N ILE A 142 -5.74 -1.82 8.04
CA ILE A 142 -6.05 -2.73 6.93
C ILE A 142 -7.28 -3.54 7.37
N SER A 143 -8.44 -3.23 6.82
CA SER A 143 -9.71 -3.81 7.30
C SER A 143 -9.77 -5.33 7.04
N THR A 144 -9.25 -5.74 5.90
CA THR A 144 -9.19 -7.12 5.43
C THR A 144 -7.94 -7.28 4.57
N VAL A 145 -7.15 -8.32 4.80
CA VAL A 145 -5.98 -8.60 3.97
C VAL A 145 -6.46 -8.98 2.55
N PRO A 146 -6.00 -8.30 1.49
CA PRO A 146 -6.55 -8.45 0.14
C PRO A 146 -6.18 -9.77 -0.58
N TYR A 147 -5.38 -10.63 0.07
CA TYR A 147 -4.97 -11.92 -0.47
C TYR A 147 -5.30 -13.04 0.51
N GLY A 148 -5.80 -14.16 -0.01
CA GLY A 148 -6.01 -15.37 0.77
C GLY A 148 -4.68 -15.97 1.26
N GLN A 149 -4.76 -17.02 2.08
CA GLN A 149 -3.57 -17.80 2.40
C GLN A 149 -2.92 -18.28 1.09
N PRO A 150 -1.58 -18.23 0.97
CA PRO A 150 -0.89 -18.90 -0.12
C PRO A 150 -1.32 -20.37 -0.16
N VAL A 151 -1.80 -20.83 -1.31
CA VAL A 151 -2.00 -22.26 -1.60
C VAL A 151 -0.67 -22.93 -1.93
#